data_AF-A0A202DWE3-F1
#
_entry.id   AF-A0A202DWE3-F1
#
_cell.length_a   1.000
_cell.length_b   1.000
_cell.length_c   1.000
_cell.angle_alpha   90.00
_cell.angle_beta   90.00
_cell.angle_gamma   90.00
#
_symmetry.space_group_name_H-M   'P 1'
#
loop_
_entity.id
_entity.type
_entity.pdbx_description
1 polymer ?
#
loop_
_entity_poly.entity_id
_entity_poly.type
_entity_poly.pdbx_seq_one_letter_code
_entity_poly.pdbx_strand_id
1 'polypeptide(L)'
;DTRARESLQLGIYALAYQNTYQQPVKEVELHFLESGLIGVAEMTEKRIIKTQEQIEAAAAGIRSRQYEAKPGYQSCRYCAYVDICPSAVRA
;
A
#
# COMPACT_ATOMS: atom_id res chain seq x y z
N ASP A 1 4.04 -12.04 10.26
CA ASP A 1 3.05 -10.93 10.27
C ASP A 1 3.46 -9.58 9.74
N THR A 2 4.73 -9.17 9.74
CA THR A 2 5.11 -7.80 9.35
C THR A 2 4.60 -7.40 7.96
N ARG A 3 4.76 -8.27 6.94
CA ARG A 3 4.28 -7.99 5.57
C ARG A 3 2.75 -7.89 5.47
N ALA A 4 2.02 -8.76 6.15
CA ALA A 4 0.56 -8.70 6.17
C ALA A 4 0.06 -7.44 6.90
N ARG A 5 0.72 -7.06 8.00
CA ARG A 5 0.41 -5.86 8.79
C ARG A 5 0.72 -4.55 8.07
N GLU A 6 1.78 -4.52 7.26
CA GLU A 6 2.24 -3.33 6.53
C GLU A 6 1.66 -3.24 5.11
N SER A 7 0.93 -4.25 4.65
CA SER A 7 0.29 -4.25 3.34
C SER A 7 -0.84 -3.23 3.28
N LEU A 8 -0.63 -2.14 2.53
CA LEU A 8 -1.66 -1.17 2.18
C LEU A 8 -2.78 -1.83 1.35
N GLN A 9 -2.44 -2.75 0.46
CA GLN A 9 -3.42 -3.45 -0.37
C GLN A 9 -4.44 -4.22 0.48
N LEU A 10 -4.00 -4.95 1.50
CA LEU A 10 -4.92 -5.64 2.40
C LEU A 10 -5.80 -4.66 3.20
N GLY A 11 -5.24 -3.53 3.62
CA GLY A 11 -6.02 -2.45 4.23
C GLY A 11 -7.12 -1.92 3.33
N ILE A 12 -6.81 -1.69 2.04
CA ILE A 12 -7.79 -1.22 1.04
C ILE A 12 -8.93 -2.23 0.89
N TYR A 13 -8.64 -3.53 0.78
CA TYR A 13 -9.68 -4.55 0.67
C TYR A 13 -10.56 -4.65 1.91
N ALA A 14 -9.96 -4.58 3.10
CA ALA A 14 -10.71 -4.58 4.36
C ALA A 14 -11.65 -3.37 4.47
N LEU A 15 -11.16 -2.18 4.12
CA LEU A 15 -11.97 -0.96 4.08
C LEU A 15 -13.11 -1.07 3.04
N ALA A 16 -12.82 -1.59 1.85
CA ALA A 16 -13.83 -1.80 0.81
C ALA A 16 -14.92 -2.80 1.26
N TYR A 17 -14.52 -3.90 1.92
CA TYR A 17 -15.46 -4.84 2.51
C TYR A 17 -16.36 -4.17 3.54
N GLN A 18 -15.77 -3.43 4.48
CA GLN A 18 -16.53 -2.73 5.52
C GLN A 18 -17.52 -1.73 4.94
N ASN A 19 -17.13 -0.94 3.94
CA ASN A 19 -18.03 0.02 3.30
C ASN A 19 -19.16 -0.64 2.49
N THR A 20 -18.88 -1.80 1.89
CA THR A 20 -19.86 -2.53 1.06
C THR A 20 -20.89 -3.25 1.93
N TYR A 21 -20.44 -3.92 2.99
CA TYR A 21 -21.26 -4.80 3.81
C TYR A 21 -21.64 -4.20 5.17
N GLN A 22 -21.18 -2.99 5.49
CA GLN A 22 -21.38 -2.32 6.78
C GLN A 22 -20.92 -3.18 7.98
N GLN A 23 -19.91 -4.02 7.76
CA GLN A 23 -19.38 -4.94 8.76
C GLN A 23 -17.84 -4.93 8.75
N PRO A 24 -17.17 -4.71 9.89
CA PRO A 24 -15.73 -4.75 9.96
C PRO A 24 -15.22 -6.19 9.80
N VAL A 25 -14.06 -6.34 9.14
CA VAL A 25 -13.29 -7.58 9.16
C VAL A 25 -12.40 -7.60 10.39
N LYS A 26 -12.21 -8.77 11.01
CA LYS A 26 -11.34 -8.91 12.19
C LYS A 26 -9.87 -8.97 11.80
N GLU A 27 -9.56 -9.64 10.71
CA GLU A 27 -8.21 -9.88 10.24
C GLU A 27 -8.15 -10.03 8.73
N VAL A 28 -6.93 -9.96 8.22
CA VAL A 28 -6.59 -10.17 6.81
C VAL A 28 -5.39 -11.10 6.73
N GLU A 29 -5.31 -11.86 5.65
CA GLU A 29 -4.23 -12.83 5.42
C GLU A 29 -3.51 -12.56 4.10
N LEU A 30 -2.20 -12.83 4.10
CA LEU A 30 -1.36 -12.83 2.91
C LEU A 30 -0.79 -14.24 2.71
N HIS A 31 -1.22 -14.89 1.64
CA HIS A 31 -0.82 -16.26 1.29
C HIS A 31 0.34 -16.23 0.30
N PHE A 32 1.49 -16.75 0.69
CA PHE A 32 2.65 -16.92 -0.18
C PHE A 32 2.59 -18.30 -0.85
N LEU A 33 2.10 -18.35 -2.09
CA LEU A 33 1.78 -19.61 -2.77
C LEU A 33 2.98 -20.56 -2.94
N GLU A 34 4.17 -20.03 -3.21
CA GLU A 34 5.37 -20.85 -3.43
C GLU A 34 5.87 -21.53 -2.15
N SER A 35 5.81 -20.83 -1.02
CA SER A 35 6.32 -21.34 0.26
C SER A 35 5.25 -21.92 1.18
N GLY A 36 3.97 -21.69 0.86
CA GLY A 36 2.83 -22.00 1.74
C GLY A 36 2.77 -21.13 3.00
N LEU A 37 3.63 -20.12 3.14
CA LEU A 37 3.63 -19.23 4.31
C LEU A 37 2.36 -18.37 4.30
N ILE A 38 1.69 -18.29 5.45
CA ILE A 38 0.54 -17.40 5.65
C ILE A 38 0.97 -16.32 6.66
N GLY A 39 0.89 -15.06 6.26
CA GLY A 39 1.00 -13.91 7.17
C GLY A 39 -0.38 -13.42 7.55
N VAL A 40 -0.65 -13.24 8.84
CA VAL A 40 -1.94 -12.78 9.37
C VAL A 40 -1.78 -11.38 9.93
N ALA A 41 -2.83 -10.57 9.94
CA ALA A 41 -2.80 -9.29 10.61
C ALA A 41 -4.20 -8.83 11.01
N GLU A 42 -4.34 -8.38 12.26
CA GLU A 42 -5.56 -7.77 12.77
C GLU A 42 -5.90 -6.46 12.04
N MET A 43 -7.20 -6.23 11.81
CA MET A 43 -7.75 -5.00 11.24
C MET A 43 -8.39 -4.15 12.34
N THR A 44 -7.53 -3.47 13.10
CA THR A 44 -7.97 -2.48 14.08
C THR A 44 -8.57 -1.24 13.42
N GLU A 45 -9.46 -0.54 14.12
CA GLU A 45 -10.04 0.73 13.65
C GLU A 45 -8.96 1.75 13.26
N LYS A 46 -7.91 1.88 14.07
CA LYS A 46 -6.75 2.74 13.78
C LYS A 46 -6.10 2.42 12.43
N ARG A 47 -6.05 1.14 12.06
CA ARG A 47 -5.48 0.70 10.77
C ARG A 47 -6.41 1.02 9.61
N ILE A 48 -7.73 0.89 9.79
CA ILE A 48 -8.74 1.31 8.82
C ILE A 48 -8.62 2.82 8.55
N ILE A 49 -8.59 3.63 9.62
CA ILE A 49 -8.44 5.10 9.51
C ILE A 49 -7.15 5.46 8.76
N LYS A 50 -6.02 4.88 9.15
CA LYS A 50 -4.73 5.13 8.48
C LYS A 50 -4.76 4.73 6.99
N THR A 51 -5.45 3.64 6.65
CA THR A 51 -5.62 3.22 5.25
C THR A 51 -6.41 4.28 4.48
N GLN A 52 -7.52 4.77 5.03
CA GLN A 52 -8.33 5.83 4.44
C GLN A 52 -7.51 7.12 4.22
N GLU A 53 -6.75 7.57 5.22
CA GLU A 53 -5.88 8.75 5.11
C GLU A 53 -4.85 8.62 3.98
N GLN A 54 -4.24 7.44 3.82
CA GLN A 54 -3.28 7.19 2.75
C GLN A 54 -3.94 7.21 1.37
N ILE A 55 -5.15 6.67 1.24
CA ILE A 55 -5.93 6.72 -0.01
C ILE A 55 -6.27 8.18 -0.35
N GLU A 56 -6.76 8.95 0.62
CA GLU A 56 -7.15 10.35 0.43
C GLU A 56 -5.96 11.22 0.03
N ALA A 57 -4.82 11.06 0.71
CA ALA A 57 -3.58 11.77 0.37
C ALA A 57 -3.12 11.47 -1.05
N ALA A 58 -3.10 10.18 -1.44
CA ALA A 58 -2.73 9.78 -2.80
C ALA A 58 -3.72 10.35 -3.84
N ALA A 59 -5.01 10.24 -3.57
CA ALA A 59 -6.06 10.71 -4.48
C ALA A 59 -6.03 12.24 -4.63
N ALA A 60 -5.75 12.99 -3.56
CA ALA A 60 -5.58 14.43 -3.60
C ALA A 60 -4.35 14.84 -4.44
N GLY A 61 -3.21 14.18 -4.24
CA GLY A 61 -2.00 14.40 -5.06
C GLY A 61 -2.24 14.12 -6.54
N ILE A 62 -2.92 13.02 -6.87
CA ILE A 62 -3.27 12.66 -8.26
C ILE A 62 -4.16 13.73 -8.90
N ARG A 63 -5.23 14.17 -8.22
CA ARG A 63 -6.16 15.18 -8.75
C ARG A 63 -5.51 16.55 -8.93
N SER A 64 -4.56 16.89 -8.06
CA SER A 64 -3.80 18.14 -8.14
C SER A 64 -2.56 18.07 -9.04
N ARG A 65 -2.32 16.92 -9.69
CA ARG A 65 -1.16 16.68 -10.56
C ARG A 65 0.20 16.85 -9.86
N GLN A 66 0.26 16.54 -8.56
CA GLN A 66 1.50 16.51 -7.78
C GLN A 66 2.30 15.25 -8.13
N TYR A 67 3.03 15.31 -9.24
CA TYR A 67 3.83 14.21 -9.78
C TYR A 67 5.34 14.43 -9.60
N GLU A 68 5.74 15.30 -8.67
CA GLU A 68 7.13 15.53 -8.34
C GLU A 68 7.82 14.20 -8.00
N ALA A 69 8.91 13.92 -8.69
CA ALA A 69 9.67 12.70 -8.47
C ALA A 69 10.23 12.67 -7.03
N LYS A 70 10.15 11.50 -6.38
CA LYS A 70 10.71 11.25 -5.05
C LYS A 70 11.84 10.22 -5.17
N PRO A 71 13.02 10.63 -5.66
CA PRO A 71 14.09 9.69 -5.96
C PRO A 71 14.68 9.09 -4.69
N GLY A 72 15.13 7.85 -4.78
CA GLY A 72 15.75 7.11 -3.68
C GLY A 72 16.40 5.84 -4.20
N TYR A 73 17.44 5.35 -3.53
CA TYR A 73 18.24 4.22 -4.03
C TYR A 73 17.37 2.99 -4.37
N GLN A 74 16.53 2.56 -3.42
CA GLN A 74 15.65 1.39 -3.62
C GLN A 74 14.53 1.66 -4.62
N SER A 75 13.88 2.84 -4.56
CA SER A 75 12.77 3.17 -5.46
C SER A 75 13.24 3.35 -6.91
N CYS A 76 14.40 3.96 -7.13
CA CYS A 76 14.97 4.14 -8.47
C CYS A 76 15.50 2.83 -9.05
N ARG A 77 16.16 1.97 -8.26
CA ARG A 77 16.74 0.69 -8.72
C ARG A 77 15.72 -0.23 -9.39
N TYR A 78 14.48 -0.25 -8.92
CA TYR A 78 13.40 -1.10 -9.45
C TYR A 78 12.39 -0.32 -10.30
N CYS A 79 12.62 0.97 -10.57
CA CYS A 79 11.72 1.79 -11.37
C CYS A 79 11.88 1.48 -12.86
N ALA A 80 10.78 1.15 -13.54
CA ALA A 80 10.78 0.89 -14.98
C ALA A 80 11.19 2.10 -15.84
N TYR A 81 11.21 3.31 -15.27
CA TYR A 81 11.55 4.56 -15.98
C TYR A 81 12.95 5.09 -15.63
N VAL A 82 13.78 4.33 -14.91
CA VAL A 82 15.09 4.78 -14.39
C VAL A 82 16.04 5.29 -15.48
N ASP A 83 15.98 4.71 -16.68
CA ASP A 83 16.87 5.08 -17.79
C ASP A 83 16.55 6.45 -18.38
N ILE A 84 15.29 6.88 -18.31
CA ILE A 84 14.81 8.14 -18.89
C ILE A 84 14.46 9.21 -17.85
N CYS A 85 14.39 8.86 -16.56
CA CYS A 85 14.02 9.78 -15.50
C CYS A 85 15.18 10.74 -15.16
N PRO A 86 14.99 12.07 -15.28
CA PRO A 86 16.06 13.05 -15.01
C PRO A 86 16.42 13.15 -13.51
N SER A 87 15.52 12.73 -12.61
CA SER A 87 15.75 12.75 -11.17
C SER A 87 16.30 11.43 -10.62
N ALA A 88 16.55 10.43 -11.46
CA ALA A 88 16.95 9.10 -11.01
C ALA A 88 18.27 9.12 -10.21
N VAL A 89 18.27 8.47 -9.04
CA VAL A 89 19.51 8.14 -8.33
C VAL A 89 20.09 6.88 -8.95
N ARG A 90 21.28 7.01 -9.55
CA ARG A 90 22.04 5.90 -10.13
C ARG A 90 23.16 5.52 -9.17
N ALA A 91 23.42 4.21 -9.06
CA ALA A 91 24.55 3.67 -8.30
C ALA A 91 25.85 3.89 -9.08
#